data_AF-A4J613-F1
#
_entry.id   AF-A4J613-F1
#
_cell.length_a   1.000
_cell.length_b   1.000
_cell.length_c   1.000
_cell.angle_alpha   90.00
_cell.angle_beta   90.00
_cell.angle_gamma   90.00
#
_symmetry.space_group_name_H-M   'P 1'
#
loop_
_entity.id
_entity.type
_entity.pdbx_description
1 polymer ?
#
loop_
_entity_poly.entity_id
_entity_poly.type
_entity_poly.pdbx_seq_one_letter_code
_entity_poly.pdbx_strand_id
1 'polypeptide(L)'
;MNFKSCMETQEITEAQLKSLLPPKVHSILPDEFTGILDKAITAGKLCVTYPHLNQNAVMISMVLRELIDKEFINFEINSILATLENIDVEESLKILQILVEAETDFASGEARIIRYFYH
;
A
#
# COMPACT_ATOMS: atom_id res chain seq x y z
N MET A 1 -34.55 -18.04 -11.91
CA MET A 1 -34.04 -16.66 -11.92
C MET A 1 -32.54 -16.73 -11.71
N ASN A 2 -31.76 -16.49 -12.76
CA ASN A 2 -30.30 -16.57 -12.76
C ASN A 2 -29.71 -15.27 -12.22
N PHE A 3 -29.25 -15.25 -10.97
CA PHE A 3 -28.38 -14.19 -10.46
C PHE A 3 -26.93 -14.51 -10.85
N LYS A 4 -26.60 -14.26 -12.12
CA LYS A 4 -25.21 -14.13 -12.57
C LYS A 4 -24.90 -12.63 -12.55
N SER A 5 -24.52 -12.10 -11.38
CA SER A 5 -23.85 -10.81 -11.29
C SER A 5 -22.37 -11.11 -11.14
N CYS A 6 -21.65 -11.04 -12.26
CA CYS A 6 -20.20 -11.15 -12.32
C CYS A 6 -19.59 -10.06 -11.44
N MET A 7 -19.10 -10.43 -10.26
CA MET A 7 -18.00 -9.70 -9.65
C MET A 7 -16.76 -10.03 -10.49
N GLU A 8 -16.50 -9.21 -11.51
CA GLU A 8 -15.16 -9.10 -12.06
C GLU A 8 -14.29 -8.49 -10.97
N THR A 9 -13.80 -9.32 -10.04
CA THR A 9 -12.60 -8.97 -9.28
C THR A 9 -11.52 -8.73 -10.30
N GLN A 10 -11.20 -7.46 -10.57
CA GLN A 10 -9.96 -7.12 -11.26
C GLN A 10 -8.86 -7.87 -10.50
N GLU A 11 -8.24 -8.84 -11.15
CA GLU A 11 -7.08 -9.53 -10.60
C GLU A 11 -5.99 -8.48 -10.47
N ILE A 12 -5.82 -7.95 -9.26
CA ILE A 12 -4.65 -7.14 -8.92
C ILE A 12 -3.45 -8.05 -9.05
N THR A 13 -2.63 -7.79 -10.06
CA THR A 13 -1.42 -8.56 -10.34
C THR A 13 -0.20 -7.86 -9.77
N GLU A 14 0.85 -8.64 -9.51
CA GLU A 14 2.17 -8.13 -9.13
C GLU A 14 2.70 -7.10 -10.13
N ALA A 15 2.43 -7.28 -11.43
CA ALA A 15 2.82 -6.34 -12.48
C ALA A 15 2.13 -4.98 -12.33
N GLN A 16 0.84 -4.96 -11.99
CA GLN A 16 0.11 -3.71 -11.73
C GLN A 16 0.64 -3.01 -10.48
N LEU A 17 0.88 -3.74 -9.39
CA LEU A 17 1.48 -3.16 -8.19
C LEU A 17 2.87 -2.60 -8.50
N LYS A 18 3.70 -3.34 -9.25
CA LYS A 18 5.00 -2.81 -9.69
C LYS A 18 4.85 -1.54 -10.51
N SER A 19 3.89 -1.45 -11.43
CA SER A 19 3.67 -0.21 -12.19
C SER A 19 3.22 0.99 -11.36
N LEU A 20 2.62 0.73 -10.19
CA LEU A 20 2.16 1.75 -9.25
C LEU A 20 3.29 2.27 -8.35
N LEU A 21 4.32 1.44 -8.11
CA LEU A 21 5.42 1.81 -7.22
C LEU A 21 6.38 2.81 -7.89
N PRO A 22 6.90 3.79 -7.14
CA PRO A 22 7.93 4.69 -7.62
C PRO A 22 9.20 3.95 -8.08
N PRO A 23 9.94 4.48 -9.07
CA PRO A 23 11.25 3.96 -9.48
C PRO A 23 12.22 3.75 -8.31
N LYS A 24 12.17 4.65 -7.32
CA LYS A 24 13.03 4.57 -6.14
C LYS A 24 12.70 3.34 -5.29
N VAL A 25 11.42 3.03 -5.12
CA VAL A 25 10.98 1.83 -4.42
C VAL A 25 11.57 0.59 -5.10
N HIS A 26 11.47 0.47 -6.42
CA HIS A 26 12.06 -0.66 -7.17
C HIS A 26 13.54 -0.88 -6.92
N SER A 27 14.32 0.19 -6.73
CA SER A 27 15.75 0.09 -6.46
C SER A 27 16.10 -0.39 -5.05
N ILE A 28 15.12 -0.34 -4.14
CA ILE A 28 15.27 -0.68 -2.71
C ILE A 28 14.68 -2.07 -2.41
N LEU A 29 13.86 -2.62 -3.30
CA LEU A 29 13.24 -3.94 -3.12
C LEU A 29 14.30 -5.06 -3.12
N PRO A 30 14.52 -5.80 -2.01
CA PRO A 30 15.31 -7.03 -2.03
C PRO A 30 14.84 -8.06 -3.07
N ASP A 31 15.75 -8.93 -3.53
CA ASP A 31 15.42 -9.95 -4.54
C ASP A 31 14.43 -11.02 -4.02
N GLU A 32 14.30 -11.19 -2.69
CA GLU A 32 13.42 -12.18 -2.02
C GLU A 32 11.96 -11.67 -1.84
N PHE A 33 11.48 -10.90 -2.81
CA PHE A 33 10.38 -9.95 -2.66
C PHE A 33 8.94 -10.50 -2.66
N THR A 34 8.76 -11.81 -2.75
CA THR A 34 7.44 -12.42 -2.98
C THR A 34 6.46 -12.09 -1.85
N GLY A 35 6.91 -12.16 -0.59
CA GLY A 35 6.02 -11.95 0.56
C GLY A 35 5.49 -10.51 0.73
N ILE A 36 6.24 -9.49 0.31
CA ILE A 36 5.86 -8.08 0.51
C ILE A 36 4.76 -7.68 -0.47
N LEU A 37 4.94 -8.04 -1.75
CA LEU A 37 3.95 -7.75 -2.79
C LEU A 37 2.66 -8.56 -2.56
N ASP A 38 2.76 -9.80 -2.09
CA ASP A 38 1.59 -10.63 -1.77
C ASP A 38 0.75 -10.02 -0.64
N LYS A 39 1.39 -9.52 0.43
CA LYS A 39 0.69 -8.79 1.51
C LYS A 39 0.00 -7.54 0.98
N ALA A 40 0.70 -6.74 0.17
CA ALA A 40 0.15 -5.52 -0.41
C ALA A 40 -1.04 -5.83 -1.34
N ILE A 41 -0.94 -6.83 -2.21
CA ILE A 41 -2.04 -7.28 -3.07
C ILE A 41 -3.23 -7.78 -2.23
N THR A 42 -2.96 -8.51 -1.15
CA THR A 42 -4.01 -9.00 -0.25
C THR A 42 -4.74 -7.84 0.44
N ALA A 43 -4.01 -6.83 0.91
CA ALA A 43 -4.59 -5.61 1.45
C ALA A 43 -5.42 -4.86 0.40
N GLY A 44 -4.90 -4.74 -0.84
CA GLY A 44 -5.62 -4.15 -1.95
C GLY A 44 -6.92 -4.89 -2.28
N LYS A 45 -6.93 -6.24 -2.20
CA LYS A 45 -8.15 -7.05 -2.37
C LYS A 45 -9.18 -6.79 -1.27
N LEU A 46 -8.75 -6.57 -0.03
CA LEU A 46 -9.66 -6.18 1.06
C LEU A 46 -10.35 -4.84 0.76
N CYS A 47 -9.64 -3.88 0.15
CA CYS A 47 -10.21 -2.59 -0.26
C CYS A 47 -11.35 -2.70 -1.27
N VAL A 48 -11.41 -3.77 -2.08
CA VAL A 48 -12.49 -3.97 -3.08
C VAL A 48 -13.88 -3.97 -2.42
N THR A 49 -13.96 -4.39 -1.16
CA THR A 49 -15.19 -4.41 -0.37
C THR A 49 -15.62 -3.03 0.12
N TYR A 50 -14.75 -2.02 0.04
CA TYR A 50 -14.93 -0.68 0.61
C TYR A 50 -14.64 0.41 -0.45
N PRO A 51 -15.65 0.81 -1.27
CA PRO A 51 -15.45 1.70 -2.42
C PRO A 51 -14.90 3.10 -2.10
N HIS A 52 -14.97 3.51 -0.84
CA HIS A 52 -14.49 4.82 -0.38
C HIS A 52 -13.00 4.81 -0.03
N LEU A 53 -12.37 3.64 0.04
CA LEU A 53 -10.95 3.51 0.35
C LEU A 53 -10.12 3.61 -0.92
N ASN A 54 -9.01 4.34 -0.84
CA ASN A 54 -8.04 4.37 -1.92
C ASN A 54 -7.17 3.10 -1.88
N GLN A 55 -7.50 2.16 -2.78
CA GLN A 55 -6.79 0.90 -2.93
C GLN A 55 -5.29 1.08 -3.24
N ASN A 56 -4.94 2.05 -4.10
CA ASN A 56 -3.55 2.31 -4.49
C ASN A 56 -2.74 2.81 -3.30
N ALA A 57 -3.28 3.78 -2.56
CA ALA A 57 -2.66 4.29 -1.35
C ALA A 57 -2.41 3.17 -0.33
N VAL A 58 -3.39 2.27 -0.11
CA VAL A 58 -3.21 1.10 0.76
C VAL A 58 -2.07 0.20 0.29
N MET A 59 -2.04 -0.16 -1.00
CA MET A 59 -0.99 -1.04 -1.51
C MET A 59 0.40 -0.42 -1.41
N ILE A 60 0.54 0.87 -1.73
CA ILE A 60 1.82 1.59 -1.58
C ILE A 60 2.22 1.67 -0.11
N SER A 61 1.30 2.06 0.78
CA SER A 61 1.54 2.11 2.22
C SER A 61 1.95 0.75 2.79
N MET A 62 1.37 -0.35 2.32
CA MET A 62 1.77 -1.71 2.72
C MET A 62 3.23 -2.02 2.37
N VAL A 63 3.65 -1.65 1.16
CA VAL A 63 5.04 -1.86 0.70
C VAL A 63 5.99 -0.97 1.49
N LEU A 64 5.70 0.32 1.61
CA LEU A 64 6.53 1.26 2.37
C LEU A 64 6.64 0.84 3.83
N ARG A 65 5.56 0.37 4.43
CA ARG A 65 5.56 -0.09 5.81
C ARG A 65 6.53 -1.24 6.02
N GLU A 66 6.50 -2.26 5.15
CA GLU A 66 7.48 -3.35 5.29
C GLU A 66 8.92 -2.87 5.08
N LEU A 67 9.15 -1.95 4.14
CA LEU A 67 10.49 -1.39 3.92
C LEU A 67 10.98 -0.59 5.13
N ILE A 68 10.09 0.08 5.85
CA ILE A 68 10.38 0.76 7.11
C ILE A 68 10.67 -0.26 8.22
N ASP A 69 9.82 -1.26 8.40
CA ASP A 69 9.97 -2.28 9.45
C ASP A 69 11.25 -3.12 9.27
N LYS A 70 11.71 -3.28 8.02
CA LYS A 70 12.97 -3.95 7.68
C LYS A 70 14.17 -3.01 7.58
N GLU A 71 14.01 -1.75 7.98
CA GLU A 71 15.07 -0.73 8.03
C GLU A 71 15.72 -0.41 6.66
N PHE A 72 15.02 -0.67 5.55
CA PHE A 72 15.47 -0.25 4.21
C PHE A 72 15.23 1.24 3.95
N ILE A 73 14.25 1.83 4.65
CA ILE A 73 13.89 3.24 4.57
C ILE A 73 13.67 3.75 5.99
N ASN A 74 14.15 4.97 6.29
CA ASN A 74 13.90 5.60 7.58
C ASN A 74 12.46 6.11 7.67
N PHE A 75 11.82 5.96 8.83
CA PHE A 75 10.50 6.56 9.10
C PHE A 75 10.60 8.07 9.39
N GLU A 76 11.15 8.80 8.43
CA GLU A 76 11.24 10.25 8.44
C GLU A 76 10.48 10.81 7.24
N ILE A 77 9.77 11.92 7.44
CA ILE A 77 8.93 12.55 6.41
C ILE A 77 9.72 12.76 5.11
N ASN A 78 10.93 13.31 5.20
CA ASN A 78 11.77 13.57 4.03
C ASN A 78 12.22 12.28 3.32
N SER A 79 12.49 11.21 4.07
CA SER A 79 12.91 9.92 3.51
C SER A 79 11.75 9.25 2.76
N ILE A 80 10.55 9.30 3.32
CA ILE A 80 9.33 8.77 2.70
C ILE A 80 8.98 9.57 1.45
N LEU A 81 8.97 10.91 1.52
CA LEU A 81 8.68 11.76 0.36
C LEU A 81 9.70 11.58 -0.77
N ALA A 82 10.99 11.43 -0.43
CA ALA A 82 12.02 11.10 -1.43
C ALA A 82 11.80 9.72 -2.07
N THR A 83 11.25 8.76 -1.32
CA THR A 83 10.90 7.45 -1.87
C THR A 83 9.69 7.53 -2.80
N LEU A 84 8.76 8.44 -2.52
CA LEU A 84 7.56 8.71 -3.31
C LEU A 84 7.78 9.70 -4.46
N GLU A 85 9.03 10.02 -4.80
CA GLU A 85 9.37 10.85 -5.96
C GLU A 85 8.68 10.26 -7.21
N ASN A 86 7.93 11.08 -7.95
CA ASN A 86 7.04 10.76 -9.08
C ASN A 86 5.59 10.36 -8.76
N ILE A 87 5.21 10.31 -7.48
CA ILE A 87 3.79 10.35 -7.09
C ILE A 87 3.36 11.80 -6.90
N ASP A 88 2.10 12.09 -7.23
CA ASP A 88 1.53 13.41 -6.95
C ASP A 88 1.65 13.79 -5.46
N VAL A 89 1.78 15.08 -5.18
CA VAL A 89 2.02 15.57 -3.81
C VAL A 89 0.82 15.27 -2.90
N GLU A 90 -0.41 15.40 -3.39
CA GLU A 90 -1.61 15.13 -2.60
C GLU A 90 -1.67 13.64 -2.21
N GLU A 91 -1.42 12.76 -3.17
CA GLU A 91 -1.38 11.32 -2.95
C GLU A 91 -0.23 10.93 -2.02
N SER A 92 0.94 11.57 -2.16
CA SER A 92 2.09 11.34 -1.28
C SER A 92 1.81 11.73 0.17
N LEU A 93 1.15 12.87 0.38
CA LEU A 93 0.72 13.31 1.71
C LEU A 93 -0.33 12.36 2.30
N LYS A 94 -1.25 11.85 1.48
CA LYS A 94 -2.24 10.86 1.90
C LYS A 94 -1.57 9.55 2.34
N ILE A 95 -0.61 9.04 1.58
CA ILE A 95 0.18 7.85 1.93
C ILE A 95 0.92 8.06 3.26
N LEU A 96 1.53 9.22 3.45
CA LEU A 96 2.22 9.57 4.70
C LEU A 96 1.24 9.60 5.89
N GLN A 97 0.07 10.22 5.72
CA GLN A 97 -0.98 10.24 6.74
C GLN A 97 -1.42 8.82 7.11
N ILE A 98 -1.64 7.96 6.12
CA ILE A 98 -2.03 6.55 6.33
C ILE A 98 -0.96 5.80 7.14
N LEU A 99 0.32 5.98 6.80
CA LEU A 99 1.43 5.35 7.52
C LEU A 99 1.49 5.81 8.98
N VAL A 100 1.31 7.10 9.24
CA VAL A 100 1.29 7.64 10.61
C VAL A 100 0.07 7.15 11.38
N GLU A 101 -1.14 7.22 10.78
CA GLU A 101 -2.37 6.79 11.45
C GLU A 101 -2.34 5.29 11.80
N ALA A 102 -1.72 4.46 10.97
CA ALA A 102 -1.60 3.02 11.19
C ALA A 102 -0.83 2.68 12.49
N GLU A 103 0.09 3.55 12.92
CA GLU A 103 0.85 3.43 14.17
C GLU A 103 0.09 3.86 15.41
N THR A 104 -1.09 4.45 15.24
CA THR A 104 -1.86 5.01 16.35
C THR A 104 -3.07 4.16 16.69
N ASP A 105 -3.58 4.37 17.90
CA ASP A 105 -4.86 3.78 18.31
C ASP A 105 -6.08 4.34 17.56
N PHE A 106 -5.88 5.41 16.79
CA PHE A 106 -6.92 6.12 16.05
C PHE A 106 -6.97 5.77 14.55
N ALA A 107 -6.31 4.68 14.13
CA ALA A 107 -6.33 4.23 12.74
C ALA A 107 -7.75 4.18 12.17
N SER A 108 -7.94 4.86 11.03
CA SER A 108 -9.21 4.97 10.31
C SER A 108 -9.04 4.55 8.84
N GLY A 109 -10.14 4.24 8.14
CA GLY A 109 -10.13 3.96 6.70
C GLY A 109 -9.01 3.01 6.23
N GLU A 110 -8.17 3.51 5.32
CA GLU A 110 -7.01 2.84 4.74
C GLU A 110 -6.01 2.38 5.82
N ALA A 111 -5.76 3.20 6.85
CA ALA A 111 -4.81 2.90 7.91
C ALA A 111 -5.22 1.69 8.76
N ARG A 112 -6.54 1.42 8.92
CA ARG A 112 -7.00 0.19 9.59
C ARG A 112 -6.62 -1.07 8.84
N ILE A 113 -6.63 -1.02 7.51
CA ILE A 113 -6.23 -2.15 6.69
C ILE A 113 -4.74 -2.41 6.89
N ILE A 114 -3.91 -1.37 6.86
CA ILE A 114 -2.48 -1.51 7.13
C ILE A 114 -2.26 -2.12 8.52
N ARG A 115 -2.91 -1.56 9.54
CA ARG A 115 -2.78 -2.02 10.94
C ARG A 115 -3.10 -3.50 11.10
N TYR A 116 -4.11 -4.01 10.41
CA TYR A 116 -4.50 -5.43 10.45
C TYR A 116 -3.37 -6.40 10.04
N PHE A 117 -2.42 -5.97 9.21
CA PHE A 117 -1.30 -6.83 8.77
C PHE A 117 -0.05 -6.73 9.65
N TYR A 118 0.06 -5.71 10.50
CA TYR A 118 1.28 -5.40 11.28
C TYR A 118 1.04 -5.35 12.80
N HIS A 119 -0.19 -5.59 13.27
CA HIS A 119 -0.58 -5.74 14.68
C HIS A 119 -1.40 -7.02 14.89
#